data_AF-A0A951G168-F1
#
_entry.id   AF-A0A951G168-F1
#
_cell.length_a   1.000
_cell.length_b   1.000
_cell.length_c   1.000
_cell.angle_alpha   90.00
_cell.angle_beta   90.00
_cell.angle_gamma   90.00
#
_symmetry.space_group_name_H-M   'P 1'
#
loop_
_entity.id
_entity.type
_entity.pdbx_description
1 polymer ?
#
loop_
_entity_poly.entity_id
_entity_poly.type
_entity_poly.pdbx_seq_one_letter_code
_entity_poly.pdbx_strand_id
1 'polypeptide(L)' 'MNTRAGTTKVSCEDCFFRQNLLCAVSSSGPCATYRPNHPEGLRPPSQLQFVFRQERRMQVAWAFPTASEQVALHAGV' A
#
# COMPACT_ATOMS: atom_id res chain seq x y z
N MET A 1 -16.90 -3.10 15.15
CA MET A 1 -16.11 -3.61 16.29
C MET A 1 -14.96 -4.43 15.71
N ASN A 2 -13.71 -3.92 15.76
CA ASN A 2 -12.54 -4.65 15.28
C ASN A 2 -11.93 -5.45 16.43
N THR A 3 -12.33 -6.71 16.55
CA THR A 3 -11.79 -7.65 17.52
C THR A 3 -10.37 -8.03 17.08
N ARG A 4 -9.34 -7.65 17.86
CA ARG A 4 -7.99 -8.17 17.65
C ARG A 4 -7.98 -9.65 18.01
N ALA A 5 -7.93 -10.51 17.01
CA ALA A 5 -7.85 -11.95 17.21
C ALA A 5 -6.49 -12.32 17.84
N GLY A 6 -6.54 -13.05 18.96
CA GLY A 6 -5.34 -13.62 19.59
C GLY A 6 -4.63 -14.60 18.67
N THR A 7 -3.38 -14.94 19.00
CA THR A 7 -2.50 -15.81 18.22
C THR A 7 -2.96 -17.27 18.26
N THR A 8 -4.09 -17.58 17.64
CA THR A 8 -4.46 -18.96 17.30
C THR A 8 -3.48 -19.48 16.26
N LYS A 9 -2.97 -20.70 16.43
CA LYS A 9 -2.15 -21.36 15.41
C LYS A 9 -2.97 -21.52 14.15
N VAL A 10 -2.70 -20.70 13.13
CA VAL A 10 -3.39 -20.73 11.84
C VAL A 10 -2.98 -21.96 11.04
N SER A 11 -3.96 -22.61 10.42
CA SER A 11 -3.80 -23.81 9.57
C SER A 11 -4.21 -23.50 8.13
N CYS A 12 -3.69 -24.24 7.16
CA CYS A 12 -4.16 -24.11 5.78
C CYS A 12 -5.61 -24.58 5.60
N GLU A 13 -6.15 -25.40 6.51
CA GLU A 13 -7.55 -25.82 6.49
C GLU A 13 -8.53 -24.63 6.68
N ASP A 14 -8.09 -23.58 7.40
CA ASP A 14 -8.86 -22.35 7.60
C ASP A 14 -8.60 -21.28 6.52
N CYS A 15 -7.81 -21.62 5.50
CA CYS A 15 -7.43 -20.71 4.43
C CYS A 15 -8.51 -20.65 3.35
N PHE A 16 -8.86 -19.44 2.90
CA PHE A 16 -9.75 -19.20 1.77
C PHE A 16 -9.41 -20.07 0.56
N PHE A 17 -8.13 -20.16 0.20
CA PHE A 17 -7.70 -20.92 -0.98
C PHE A 17 -7.93 -22.43 -0.84
N ARG A 18 -7.75 -23.01 0.36
CA ARG A 18 -7.93 -24.46 0.56
C ARG A 18 -9.41 -24.83 0.52
N GLN A 19 -10.26 -24.05 1.18
CA GLN A 19 -11.71 -24.28 1.20
C GLN A 19 -12.35 -24.13 -0.19
N ASN A 20 -11.71 -23.38 -1.09
CA ASN A 20 -12.13 -23.25 -2.48
C ASN A 20 -11.35 -24.14 -3.47
N LEU A 21 -10.51 -25.08 -2.98
CA LEU A 21 -9.69 -25.97 -3.81
C LEU A 21 -8.70 -25.25 -4.76
N LEU A 22 -8.28 -24.04 -4.39
CA LEU A 22 -7.33 -23.19 -5.12
C LEU A 22 -5.92 -23.18 -4.50
N CYS A 23 -5.72 -23.91 -3.40
CA CYS A 23 -4.43 -23.96 -2.72
C CYS A 23 -3.48 -24.95 -3.41
N ALA A 24 -2.31 -24.47 -3.86
CA ALA A 24 -1.29 -25.32 -4.48
C ALA A 24 -0.45 -26.15 -3.49
N VAL A 25 -0.54 -25.84 -2.19
CA VAL A 25 0.26 -26.48 -1.15
C VAL A 25 -0.48 -27.69 -0.59
N SER A 26 0.18 -28.85 -0.53
CA SER A 26 -0.36 -30.09 0.03
C SER A 26 -0.22 -30.21 1.56
N SER A 27 0.73 -29.49 2.17
CA SER A 27 0.93 -29.49 3.63
C SER A 27 -0.25 -28.89 4.38
N SER A 28 -0.49 -29.34 5.61
CA SER A 28 -1.53 -28.82 6.51
C SER A 28 -1.16 -27.53 7.23
N GLY A 29 0.14 -27.20 7.34
CA GLY A 29 0.62 -25.95 7.91
C GLY A 29 0.21 -24.71 7.09
N PRO A 30 0.19 -23.51 7.68
CA PRO A 30 -0.25 -22.30 6.99
C PRO A 30 0.60 -22.06 5.74
N CYS A 31 -0.04 -21.91 4.58
CA CYS A 31 0.66 -21.63 3.34
C CYS A 31 1.19 -20.18 3.34
N ALA A 32 2.19 -19.90 2.50
CA ALA A 32 2.78 -18.55 2.37
C ALA A 32 1.74 -17.48 1.94
N THR A 33 0.66 -17.90 1.29
CA THR A 33 -0.44 -17.03 0.85
C THR A 33 -1.66 -17.10 1.77
N TYR A 34 -1.52 -17.57 3.01
CA TYR A 34 -2.65 -17.73 3.93
C TYR A 34 -3.53 -16.48 4.00
N ARG A 35 -4.82 -16.66 3.74
CA ARG A 35 -5.86 -15.65 3.91
C ARG A 35 -7.02 -16.30 4.66
N PRO A 36 -7.48 -15.72 5.79
CA PRO A 36 -8.61 -16.28 6.52
C PRO A 36 -9.86 -16.34 5.64
N ASN A 37 -10.62 -17.44 5.71
CA ASN A 37 -11.86 -17.55 4.95
C ASN A 37 -13.00 -16.75 5.59
N HIS A 38 -13.11 -15.47 5.23
CA HIS A 38 -14.24 -14.62 5.63
C HIS A 38 -15.42 -14.77 4.64
N PRO A 39 -16.68 -14.60 5.10
CA PRO A 39 -17.85 -14.63 4.23
C PRO A 39 -17.85 -13.54 3.14
N GLU A 40 -17.12 -12.44 3.35
CA GLU A 40 -16.93 -11.38 2.34
C GLU A 40 -15.88 -11.74 1.26
N GLY A 41 -15.23 -12.90 1.39
CA GLY A 41 -14.19 -13.37 0.48
C GLY A 41 -12.90 -12.55 0.53
N LEU A 42 -12.14 -12.56 -0.57
CA LEU A 42 -10.90 -11.79 -0.73
C LEU A 42 -11.21 -10.33 -1.04
N ARG A 43 -11.69 -9.58 -0.04
CA ARG A 43 -11.86 -8.12 -0.12
C ARG A 43 -10.50 -7.44 0.10
N PRO A 44 -9.95 -6.72 -0.90
CA PRO A 44 -8.78 -5.89 -0.65
C PRO A 44 -9.15 -4.75 0.31
N PRO A 45 -8.23 -4.33 1.20
CA PRO A 45 -8.44 -3.14 2.00
C PRO A 45 -8.61 -1.92 1.10
N SER A 46 -9.36 -0.91 1.56
CA SER A 46 -9.48 0.34 0.82
C SER A 46 -8.10 0.97 0.65
N GLN A 47 -7.70 1.18 -0.60
CA GLN A 47 -6.46 1.87 -0.92
C GLN A 47 -6.56 3.32 -0.42
N LEU A 48 -5.48 3.83 0.16
CA LEU A 48 -5.38 5.23 0.53
C LEU A 48 -5.51 6.11 -0.73
N GLN A 49 -6.26 7.20 -0.60
CA GLN A 49 -6.43 8.17 -1.69
C GLN A 49 -5.41 9.29 -1.56
N PHE A 50 -4.82 9.72 -2.68
CA PHE A 50 -3.95 10.88 -2.70
C PHE A 50 -4.77 12.15 -2.47
N VAL A 51 -4.41 12.92 -1.44
CA VAL A 51 -4.96 14.26 -1.19
C VAL A 51 -3.95 15.29 -1.69
N PHE A 52 -4.22 15.87 -2.86
CA PHE A 52 -3.36 16.92 -3.42
C PHE A 52 -3.64 18.26 -2.74
N ARG A 53 -2.63 18.83 -2.05
CA ARG A 53 -2.70 20.21 -1.55
C ARG A 53 -2.42 21.18 -2.69
N GLN A 54 -3.38 22.04 -3.03
CA GLN A 54 -3.24 22.99 -4.14
C GLN A 54 -2.19 24.09 -3.87
N GLU A 55 -1.97 24.51 -2.61
CA GLU A 55 -1.05 25.61 -2.29
C GLU A 55 0.41 25.37 -2.72
N ARG A 56 0.85 24.11 -2.81
CA ARG A 56 2.22 23.78 -3.25
C ARG A 56 2.33 23.46 -4.75
N ARG A 57 1.23 23.46 -5.51
CA ARG A 57 1.25 23.11 -6.95
C ARG A 57 1.92 24.15 -7.84
N MET A 58 2.19 25.34 -7.32
CA MET A 58 2.90 26.39 -8.07
C MET A 58 4.40 26.49 -7.75
N GLN A 59 4.90 25.75 -6.77
CA GLN A 59 6.32 25.75 -6.44
C GLN A 59 6.90 24.38 -6.76
N VAL A 60 7.46 24.26 -7.96
CA VAL A 60 8.26 23.10 -8.32
C VAL A 60 9.48 23.04 -7.39
N ALA A 61 9.77 21.87 -6.81
CA ALA A 61 10.91 21.68 -5.92
C ALA A 61 12.27 22.00 -6.59
N TRP A 62 12.28 22.01 -7.92
CA TRP A 62 13.41 22.37 -8.79
C TRP A 62 13.04 23.54 -9.69
N ALA A 63 12.57 24.65 -9.11
CA ALA A 63 12.42 25.89 -9.86
C ALA A 63 13.82 26.37 -10.27
N PHE A 64 14.08 26.41 -11.57
CA PHE A 64 15.25 27.11 -12.07
C PHE A 64 15.02 28.61 -11.94
N PRO A 65 16.06 29.40 -11.57
CA PRO A 65 16.00 30.85 -11.66
C PRO A 65 15.56 31.28 -13.06
N THR A 66 14.75 32.31 -13.13
CA THR A 66 14.46 33.03 -14.37
C THR A 66 15.76 33.62 -14.93
N ALA A 67 15.77 33.94 -16.23
CA ALA A 67 16.92 34.55 -16.88
C ALA A 67 17.37 35.85 -16.18
N SER A 68 16.42 36.67 -15.72
CA SER A 68 16.70 37.90 -14.98
C SER A 68 17.32 37.65 -13.60
N GLU A 69 16.88 36.62 -12.89
CA GLU A 69 17.46 36.24 -11.60
C GLU A 69 18.89 35.72 -11.77
N GLN A 70 19.15 34.95 -12.83
CA GLN A 70 20.48 34.45 -13.16
C GLN A 70 21.45 35.61 -13.50
N VAL A 71 20.99 36.59 -14.28
CA VAL A 71 21.80 37.79 -14.60
C VAL A 71 22.12 38.57 -13.32
N ALA A 72 21.16 38.76 -12.41
CA ALA A 72 21.38 39.48 -11.16
C ALA A 72 22.39 38.77 -10.24
N LEU A 73 22.34 37.43 -10.17
CA LEU A 73 23.28 36.63 -9.38
C LEU A 73 24.73 36.77 -9.86
N HIS A 74 24.94 36.97 -11.17
CA HIS A 74 26.27 37.06 -11.78
C HIS A 74 26.75 38.49 -12.07
N ALA A 75 25.98 39.52 -11.70
CA ALA A 75 26.31 40.91 -12.01
C ALA A 75 27.45 41.51 -11.17
N GLY A 76 27.87 40.84 -10.10
CA GLY A 76 28.93 41.30 -9.18
C GLY A 76 30.13 40.37 -9.05
N VAL A 77 30.28 39.42 -9.99
CA VAL A 77 31.45 38.53 -10.12
C VAL A 77 32.37 39.09 -11.20
#